data_AF-A0A4V2ZCG3-F1
#
_entry.id   AF-A0A4V2ZCG3-F1
#
_cell.length_a   1.000
_cell.length_b   1.000
_cell.length_c   1.000
_cell.angle_alpha   90.00
_cell.angle_beta   90.00
_cell.angle_gamma   90.00
#
_symmetry.space_group_name_H-M   'P 1'
#
loop_
_entity.id
_entity.type
_entity.pdbx_description
1 polymer ?
#
loop_
_entity_poly.entity_id
_entity_poly.type
_entity_poly.pdbx_seq_one_letter_code
_entity_poly.pdbx_strand_id
1 'polypeptide(L)' 'MSTYFKHSRYHLDILVSAICFASVHVIWSSWSWFDFIQYIPAGLSLGLIFKWTKSIYYPILLHFLVNYGPKIIFMILT' A
#
# COMPACT_ATOMS: atom_id res chain seq x y z
N MET A 1 -12.61 -11.35 -7.12
CA MET A 1 -12.16 -9.95 -6.94
C MET A 1 -11.47 -9.51 -8.22
N SER A 2 -11.94 -8.42 -8.83
CA SER A 2 -11.43 -7.92 -10.11
C SER A 2 -10.14 -7.13 -9.90
N THR A 3 -9.05 -7.54 -10.54
CA THR A 3 -7.85 -6.71 -10.74
C THR A 3 -8.14 -5.68 -11.85
N TYR A 4 -7.41 -4.55 -11.86
CA TYR A 4 -7.52 -3.54 -12.93
C TYR A 4 -7.35 -4.15 -14.34
N PHE A 5 -6.51 -5.18 -14.44
CA PHE A 5 -6.34 -5.96 -15.65
C PHE A 5 -6.57 -7.44 -15.34
N LYS A 6 -7.59 -8.07 -15.97
CA LYS A 6 -7.88 -9.52 -15.82
C LYS A 6 -6.68 -10.41 -16.18
N HIS A 7 -5.84 -9.96 -17.11
CA HIS A 7 -4.61 -10.64 -17.55
C HIS A 7 -3.44 -9.65 -17.58
N SER A 8 -3.09 -9.08 -16.42
CA SER A 8 -1.94 -8.18 -16.34
C SER A 8 -0.64 -8.91 -16.68
N ARG A 9 -0.15 -8.72 -17.90
CA ARG A 9 1.25 -9.00 -18.22
C ARG A 9 2.12 -8.06 -17.37
N TYR A 10 3.24 -8.56 -16.86
CA TYR A 10 4.25 -7.80 -16.10
C TYR A 10 3.80 -7.13 -14.79
N HIS A 11 2.72 -7.59 -14.14
CA HIS A 11 2.28 -7.02 -12.85
C HIS A 11 1.94 -5.52 -12.88
N LEU A 12 1.62 -4.97 -14.05
CA LEU A 12 1.19 -3.57 -14.22
C LEU A 12 -0.05 -3.23 -13.40
N ASP A 13 -0.91 -4.22 -13.11
CA ASP A 13 -2.02 -4.11 -12.17
C ASP A 13 -1.58 -3.65 -10.78
N ILE A 14 -0.45 -4.17 -10.31
CA ILE A 14 0.14 -3.80 -9.02
C ILE A 14 0.75 -2.39 -9.12
N LEU A 15 1.49 -2.09 -10.18
CA LEU A 15 2.13 -0.78 -10.36
C LEU A 15 1.10 0.35 -10.39
N VAL A 16 0.03 0.20 -11.18
CA VAL A 16 -1.06 1.19 -11.24
C VAL A 16 -1.74 1.32 -9.88
N SER A 17 -2.00 0.21 -9.19
CA SER A 17 -2.59 0.26 -7.84
C SER A 17 -1.71 1.01 -6.84
N ALA A 18 -0.38 0.86 -6.91
CA ALA A 18 0.55 1.53 -6.04
C ALA A 18 0.63 3.03 -6.32
N ILE A 19 0.59 3.43 -7.59
CA ILE A 19 0.53 4.85 -7.99
C ILE A 19 -0.77 5.49 -7.50
N CYS A 20 -1.92 4.82 -7.67
CA CYS A 20 -3.19 5.30 -7.15
C CYS A 20 -3.15 5.44 -5.62
N PHE A 21 -2.60 4.44 -4.93
CA PHE A 21 -2.44 4.45 -3.47
C PHE A 21 -1.60 5.65 -3.00
N ALA A 22 -0.43 5.85 -3.60
CA ALA A 22 0.45 6.98 -3.27
C ALA A 22 -0.22 8.32 -3.57
N SER A 23 -0.93 8.44 -4.68
CA SER A 23 -1.64 9.68 -5.07
C SER A 23 -2.68 10.09 -4.04
N VAL A 24 -3.47 9.13 -3.52
CA VAL A 24 -4.50 9.40 -2.51
C VAL A 24 -3.89 9.82 -1.17
N HIS A 25 -2.69 9.36 -0.83
CA HIS A 25 -2.02 9.73 0.41
C HIS A 25 -1.43 11.14 0.39
N VAL A 26 -1.08 11.65 -0.79
CA VAL A 26 -0.45 12.98 -0.92
C VAL A 26 -1.43 14.08 -1.34
N ILE A 27 -2.61 13.74 -1.87
CA ILE A 27 -3.59 14.75 -2.34
C ILE A 27 -4.16 15.62 -1.22
N TRP A 28 -4.13 15.11 0.03
CA TRP A 28 -4.63 15.80 1.22
C TRP A 28 -3.51 16.27 2.16
N SER A 29 -2.23 16.13 1.76
CA SER A 29 -1.07 16.56 2.54
C SER A 29 -0.38 17.75 1.86
N SER A 30 0.60 18.34 2.56
CA SER A 30 1.59 19.22 1.95
C SER A 30 2.30 18.44 0.84
N TRP A 31 1.98 18.72 -0.43
CA TRP A 31 2.43 17.87 -1.53
C TRP A 31 3.95 17.96 -1.74
N SER A 32 4.62 16.80 -1.73
CA SER A 32 6.06 16.65 -2.01
C SER A 32 6.32 15.38 -2.81
N TRP A 33 7.30 15.43 -3.72
CA TRP A 33 7.76 14.25 -4.45
C TRP A 33 8.32 13.17 -3.52
N PHE A 34 8.96 13.56 -2.42
CA PHE A 34 9.45 12.61 -1.43
C PHE A 34 8.30 11.88 -0.74
N ASP A 35 7.23 12.59 -0.40
CA ASP A 35 6.05 11.98 0.20
C ASP A 35 5.36 11.03 -0.78
N PHE A 36 5.31 11.37 -2.07
CA PHE A 36 4.74 10.46 -3.07
C PHE A 36 5.56 9.17 -3.19
N ILE A 37 6.89 9.29 -3.33
CA ILE A 37 7.78 8.14 -3.49
C ILE A 37 7.78 7.25 -2.25
N GLN A 38 7.65 7.82 -1.04
CA GLN A 38 7.63 7.01 0.19
C GLN A 38 6.41 6.07 0.27
N TYR A 39 5.29 6.43 -0.36
CA TYR A 39 4.06 5.61 -0.35
C TYR A 39 4.05 4.54 -1.45
N ILE A 40 4.94 4.62 -2.45
CA ILE A 40 5.04 3.62 -3.53
C ILE A 40 5.36 2.21 -2.97
N PRO A 41 6.38 2.01 -2.11
CA PRO A 41 6.66 0.70 -1.51
C PRO A 41 5.49 0.12 -0.71
N ALA A 42 4.76 0.97 0.02
CA ALA A 42 3.58 0.56 0.76
C ALA A 42 2.46 0.08 -0.18
N GLY A 43 2.17 0.83 -1.24
CA GLY A 43 1.20 0.42 -2.26
C GLY A 43 1.59 -0.88 -2.97
N LEU A 44 2.87 -1.04 -3.33
CA LEU A 44 3.39 -2.25 -3.98
C LEU A 44 3.27 -3.48 -3.09
N SER A 45 3.65 -3.38 -1.81
CA SER A 45 3.59 -4.51 -0.87
C SER A 45 2.16 -5.00 -0.64
N LEU A 46 1.19 -4.09 -0.50
CA LEU A 46 -0.23 -4.43 -0.39
C LEU A 46 -0.74 -5.15 -1.65
N GLY A 47 -0.43 -4.63 -2.84
CA GLY A 47 -0.83 -5.24 -4.11
C GLY A 47 -0.20 -6.62 -4.34
N LEU A 48 1.07 -6.80 -3.96
CA LEU A 48 1.77 -8.09 -4.03
C LEU A 48 1.17 -9.13 -3.08
N ILE A 49 0.95 -8.77 -1.82
CA ILE A 49 0.36 -9.66 -0.82
C ILE A 49 -1.04 -10.09 -1.25
N PHE A 50 -1.84 -9.16 -1.77
CA PHE A 50 -3.14 -9.50 -2.32
C PHE A 50 -3.02 -10.49 -3.49
N LYS A 51 -2.10 -10.23 -4.43
CA LYS A 51 -1.91 -11.09 -5.61
C LYS A 51 -1.49 -12.50 -5.24
N TRP A 52 -0.66 -12.66 -4.21
CA TRP A 52 -0.16 -13.95 -3.74
C TRP A 52 -1.19 -14.70 -2.89
N THR A 53 -1.78 -14.04 -1.89
CA THR A 53 -2.72 -14.68 -0.94
C THR A 53 -4.13 -14.82 -1.50
N LYS A 54 -4.48 -14.03 -2.54
CA LYS A 54 -5.84 -13.89 -3.08
C LYS A 54 -6.88 -13.51 -2.02
N SER A 55 -6.44 -12.94 -0.90
CA SER A 55 -7.28 -12.62 0.25
C SER A 55 -7.07 -11.16 0.64
N ILE A 56 -8.17 -10.43 0.85
CA ILE A 56 -8.15 -9.01 1.23
C ILE A 56 -7.76 -8.81 2.70
N TYR A 57 -7.88 -9.85 3.53
CA TYR A 57 -7.57 -9.78 4.95
C TYR A 57 -6.09 -9.50 5.22
N TYR A 58 -5.18 -10.09 4.45
CA TYR A 58 -3.73 -9.87 4.63
C TYR A 58 -3.30 -8.43 4.30
N PRO A 59 -3.69 -7.83 3.15
CA PRO A 59 -3.44 -6.41 2.89
C PRO A 59 -4.03 -5.48 3.95
N ILE A 60 -5.26 -5.74 4.42
CA ILE A 60 -5.87 -4.93 5.49
C ILE A 60 -5.04 -4.99 6.76
N LEU A 61 -4.64 -6.19 7.18
CA LEU A 61 -3.81 -6.39 8.35
C LEU A 61 -2.45 -5.71 8.20
N LEU A 62 -1.78 -5.86 7.05
CA LEU A 62 -0.49 -5.20 6.80
C LEU A 62 -0.65 -3.68 6.85
N HIS A 63 -1.68 -3.12 6.21
CA HIS A 63 -1.91 -1.68 6.19
C HIS A 63 -2.12 -1.14 7.62
N PHE A 64 -2.89 -1.85 8.44
CA PHE A 64 -3.05 -1.51 9.85
C PHE A 64 -1.71 -1.57 10.60
N LEU A 65 -0.94 -2.65 10.45
CA LEU A 65 0.35 -2.84 11.13
C LEU A 65 1.36 -1.75 10.75
N VAL A 66 1.43 -1.34 9.48
CA VAL A 66 2.35 -0.28 9.04
C VAL A 66 1.96 1.07 9.63
N ASN A 67 0.65 1.37 9.74
CA ASN A 67 0.18 2.65 10.27
C ASN A 67 0.25 2.76 11.81
N TYR A 68 -0.06 1.67 12.51
CA TYR A 68 -0.24 1.68 13.97
C TYR A 68 0.83 0.91 14.72
N GLY A 69 1.49 -0.07 14.10
CA GLY A 69 2.55 -0.88 14.71
C GLY A 69 3.65 -0.02 15.34
N PRO A 70 4.28 0.91 14.60
CA PRO A 70 5.31 1.79 15.17
C PRO A 70 4.80 2.62 16.36
N LYS A 71 3.55 3.10 16.31
CA LYS A 71 2.93 3.89 17.38
C LYS A 71 2.69 3.04 18.64
N ILE A 72 2.21 1.82 18.46
CA ILE A 72 1.98 0.87 19.57
C ILE A 72 3.32 0.49 20.22
N ILE A 73 4.35 0.18 19.41
CA ILE A 73 5.68 -0.15 19.92
C ILE A 73 6.24 1.03 20.71
N PHE A 74 6.16 2.24 20.16
CA PHE A 74 6.62 3.44 20.84
C PHE A 74 5.89 3.64 22.18
N MET A 75 4.56 3.50 22.21
CA MET A 75 3.75 3.62 23.43
C MET A 75 4.12 2.59 24.52
N ILE A 76 4.59 1.40 24.15
CA ILE A 76 4.97 0.36 25.12
C ILE A 76 6.39 0.61 25.68
N LEU A 77 7.26 1.26 24.90
CA LEU A 77 8.67 1.47 25.24
C LEU A 77 8.97 2.79 25.94
N THR A 78 7.99 3.72 26.00
CA THR A 78 8.06 5.02 26.70
C THR A 78 7.11 5.06 27.88
#